data_AF-A0A067QSD1-F1
#
_entry.id   AF-A0A067QSD1-F1
#
_cell.length_a   1.000
_cell.length_b   1.000
_cell.length_c   1.000
_cell.angle_alpha   90.00
_cell.angle_beta   90.00
_cell.angle_gamma   90.00
#
_symmetry.space_group_name_H-M   'P 1'
#
loop_
_entity.id
_entity.type
_entity.pdbx_description
1 polymer ?
#
loop_
_entity_poly.entity_id
_entity_poly.type
_entity_poly.pdbx_seq_one_letter_code
_entity_poly.pdbx_strand_id
1 'polypeptide(L)'
;MAVVFFGGDVQDFPENMENHRDNKNYVKWNLESTAVLLHTYFPDSHVVVVRPSRLTAPKLATFMEFVSSEMDQNRMEFKTFSCYDNFVPCNNCGAPDHTPTHYALQHLERLLQGISQRLRTMPASELLPPATNEPSPPTEEAVTDGDGLQTQEEDDEDMTPLWWREGLNLDKAHLVLIGFSKGCVVLNQFIYEFHYLKTLTPDDDTMMRLVSRIQDMYWLDGGHAGGKNTWITSRSLLETLTRLGIGIHIHVTPYQVHDERRPWIRKEEKAFGDLLRRLGAPVHRTLHFENQVASLYTHFEVLNAFRQAAK
;
A
#
# COMPACT_ATOMS: atom_id res chain seq x y z
N MET A 1 -6.15 0.50 -14.10
CA MET A 1 -5.31 -0.32 -13.19
C MET A 1 -5.74 -0.02 -11.75
N ALA A 2 -5.44 -0.90 -10.79
CA ALA A 2 -5.62 -0.63 -9.36
C ALA A 2 -4.28 -0.77 -8.62
N VAL A 3 -3.96 0.19 -7.77
CA VAL A 3 -2.78 0.21 -6.91
C VAL A 3 -3.22 -0.06 -5.48
N VAL A 4 -2.81 -1.19 -4.91
CA VAL A 4 -3.17 -1.59 -3.55
C VAL A 4 -1.98 -1.37 -2.63
N PHE A 5 -2.18 -0.55 -1.61
CA PHE A 5 -1.13 -0.13 -0.68
C PHE A 5 -1.40 -0.65 0.74
N PHE A 6 -0.36 -1.22 1.37
CA PHE A 6 -0.33 -1.64 2.76
C PHE A 6 0.73 -0.81 3.50
N GLY A 7 0.30 -0.02 4.49
CA GLY A 7 1.15 0.89 5.25
C GLY A 7 1.94 0.28 6.42
N GLY A 8 2.73 1.13 7.08
CA GLY A 8 3.58 0.81 8.22
C GLY A 8 2.92 0.98 9.60
N ASP A 9 3.65 0.61 10.67
CA ASP A 9 3.15 0.59 12.06
C ASP A 9 2.61 1.94 12.58
N VAL A 10 3.11 3.05 12.03
CA VAL A 10 2.79 4.42 12.48
C VAL A 10 1.60 5.02 11.71
N GLN A 11 1.27 4.51 10.53
CA GLN A 11 0.27 5.13 9.64
C GLN A 11 -1.16 4.77 10.07
N ASP A 12 -2.00 5.78 10.28
CA ASP A 12 -3.43 5.65 10.53
C ASP A 12 -4.16 6.85 9.89
N PHE A 13 -5.44 7.02 10.18
CA PHE A 13 -6.19 8.25 9.92
C PHE A 13 -5.53 9.45 10.62
N PRO A 14 -5.57 10.65 10.00
CA PRO A 14 -4.88 11.83 10.51
C PRO A 14 -5.30 12.16 11.95
N GLU A 15 -6.60 12.12 12.27
CA GLU A 15 -7.14 12.38 13.61
C GLU A 15 -6.62 11.40 14.68
N ASN A 16 -6.42 10.13 14.32
CA ASN A 16 -5.85 9.15 15.24
C ASN A 16 -4.36 9.44 15.48
N MET A 17 -3.64 9.83 14.43
CA MET A 17 -2.22 10.15 14.52
C MET A 17 -1.97 11.43 15.33
N GLU A 18 -2.77 12.48 15.13
CA GLU A 18 -2.66 13.76 15.84
C GLU A 18 -2.86 13.62 17.36
N ASN A 19 -3.78 12.75 17.76
CA ASN A 19 -4.07 12.47 19.17
C ASN A 19 -3.02 11.55 19.82
N HIS A 20 -2.17 10.89 19.04
CA HIS A 20 -1.15 9.98 19.55
C HIS A 20 0.14 10.74 19.94
N ARG A 21 0.69 10.44 21.12
CA ARG A 21 1.89 11.10 21.69
C ARG A 21 3.06 11.22 20.70
N ASP A 22 3.43 10.12 20.06
CA ASP A 22 4.58 10.08 19.12
C ASP A 22 4.20 10.21 17.64
N ASN A 23 3.11 9.54 17.20
CA ASN A 23 2.76 9.45 15.78
C ASN A 23 2.35 10.81 15.18
N LYS A 24 1.91 11.76 16.01
CA LYS A 24 1.58 13.15 15.59
C LYS A 24 2.73 13.84 14.84
N ASN A 25 3.98 13.48 15.15
CA ASN A 25 5.17 14.04 14.48
C ASN A 25 5.32 13.55 13.03
N TYR A 26 4.53 12.55 12.62
CA TYR A 26 4.56 11.93 11.30
C TYR A 26 3.20 12.03 10.58
N VAL A 27 2.31 12.91 11.03
CA VAL A 27 0.95 13.06 10.47
C VAL A 27 0.96 13.31 8.96
N LYS A 28 2.00 13.94 8.40
CA LYS A 28 2.15 14.11 6.94
C LYS A 28 2.18 12.79 6.15
N TRP A 29 2.44 11.67 6.82
CA TRP A 29 2.48 10.32 6.26
C TRP A 29 1.27 9.47 6.64
N ASN A 30 0.15 10.09 7.02
CA ASN A 30 -1.11 9.39 7.27
C ASN A 30 -1.59 8.64 6.01
N LEU A 31 -2.58 7.76 6.20
CA LEU A 31 -3.08 6.90 5.12
C LEU A 31 -3.71 7.69 3.96
N GLU A 32 -4.36 8.82 4.23
CA GLU A 32 -5.01 9.66 3.22
C GLU A 32 -3.99 10.45 2.39
N SER A 33 -3.03 11.09 3.05
CA SER A 33 -1.92 11.79 2.38
C SER A 33 -1.08 10.82 1.53
N THR A 34 -0.92 9.58 2.00
CA THR A 34 -0.27 8.53 1.21
C THR A 34 -1.10 8.13 -0.01
N ALA A 35 -2.43 8.06 0.10
CA ALA A 35 -3.30 7.80 -1.04
C ALA A 35 -3.16 8.88 -2.12
N VAL A 36 -3.18 10.16 -1.72
CA VAL A 36 -2.98 11.30 -2.63
C VAL A 36 -1.61 11.23 -3.30
N LEU A 37 -0.56 10.96 -2.53
CA LEU A 37 0.80 10.81 -3.05
C LEU A 37 0.88 9.70 -4.10
N LEU A 38 0.32 8.51 -3.82
CA LEU A 38 0.32 7.40 -4.77
C LEU A 38 -0.46 7.73 -6.04
N HIS A 39 -1.55 8.49 -5.95
CA HIS A 39 -2.28 8.95 -7.13
C HIS A 39 -1.40 9.82 -8.05
N THR A 40 -0.49 10.64 -7.50
CA THR A 40 0.47 11.41 -8.33
C THR A 40 1.45 10.52 -9.11
N TYR A 41 1.75 9.32 -8.62
CA TYR A 41 2.65 8.36 -9.28
C TYR A 41 1.95 7.38 -10.22
N PHE A 42 0.63 7.26 -10.07
CA PHE A 42 -0.23 6.38 -10.84
C PHE A 42 -1.52 7.14 -11.22
N PRO A 43 -1.43 8.21 -12.05
CA PRO A 43 -2.56 9.11 -12.32
C PRO A 43 -3.75 8.40 -12.95
N ASP A 44 -3.51 7.40 -13.79
CA ASP A 44 -4.56 6.64 -14.50
C ASP A 44 -5.02 5.39 -13.74
N SER A 45 -4.88 5.38 -12.40
CA SER A 45 -5.16 4.22 -11.56
C SER A 45 -6.04 4.54 -10.37
N HIS A 46 -6.85 3.57 -9.96
CA HIS A 46 -7.54 3.61 -8.69
C HIS A 46 -6.57 3.23 -7.57
N VAL A 47 -6.45 4.08 -6.56
CA VAL A 47 -5.60 3.82 -5.38
C VAL A 47 -6.48 3.25 -4.26
N VAL A 48 -6.07 2.09 -3.73
CA VAL A 48 -6.73 1.40 -2.61
C VAL A 48 -5.73 1.33 -1.46
N VAL A 49 -5.97 2.08 -0.39
CA VAL A 49 -5.16 2.02 0.84
C VAL A 49 -5.82 1.09 1.83
N VAL A 50 -5.10 0.04 2.23
CA VAL A 50 -5.56 -0.97 3.18
C VAL A 50 -5.02 -0.64 4.57
N ARG A 51 -5.92 -0.30 5.49
CA ARG A 51 -5.62 -0.10 6.90
C ARG A 51 -5.46 -1.47 7.61
N PRO A 52 -4.51 -1.62 8.56
CA PRO A 52 -4.42 -2.83 9.38
C PRO A 52 -5.72 -3.09 10.16
N SER A 53 -6.05 -4.37 10.36
CA SER A 53 -7.26 -4.80 11.07
C SER A 53 -7.17 -4.60 12.57
N ARG A 54 -5.95 -4.61 13.11
CA ARG A 54 -5.69 -4.45 14.55
C ARG A 54 -4.41 -3.64 14.77
N LEU A 55 -4.44 -2.80 15.79
CA LEU A 55 -3.29 -2.07 16.32
C LEU A 55 -2.99 -2.62 17.73
N THR A 56 -1.81 -3.18 17.97
CA THR A 56 -1.44 -3.77 19.27
C THR A 56 -0.39 -2.94 19.97
N ALA A 57 -0.61 -2.59 21.24
CA ALA A 57 0.38 -2.01 22.13
C ALA A 57 0.75 -3.06 23.20
N PRO A 58 2.04 -3.34 23.45
CA PRO A 58 2.43 -4.28 24.50
C PRO A 58 1.93 -3.81 25.87
N LYS A 59 1.27 -4.68 26.65
CA LYS A 59 0.80 -4.35 28.01
C LYS A 59 1.90 -3.86 28.97
N LEU A 60 3.15 -4.27 28.73
CA LEU A 60 4.33 -3.81 29.48
C LEU A 60 4.71 -2.36 29.16
N ALA A 61 4.37 -1.84 27.96
CA ALA A 61 4.58 -0.45 27.60
C ALA A 61 3.77 0.48 28.52
N THR A 62 2.52 0.12 28.82
CA THR A 62 1.66 0.86 29.76
C THR A 62 2.22 0.89 31.19
N PHE A 63 3.02 -0.11 31.58
CA PHE A 63 3.66 -0.14 32.90
C PHE A 63 4.98 0.66 32.93
N MET A 64 5.80 0.60 31.87
CA MET A 64 7.05 1.37 31.76
C MET A 64 6.83 2.86 31.48
N GLU A 65 5.67 3.24 30.94
CA GLU A 65 5.22 4.64 30.82
C GLU A 65 5.22 5.39 32.17
N PHE A 66 5.02 4.69 33.28
CA PHE A 66 5.07 5.27 34.63
C PHE A 66 6.49 5.38 35.20
N VAL A 67 7.50 4.74 34.60
CA VAL A 67 8.80 4.50 35.25
C VAL A 67 9.98 5.17 34.53
N SER A 68 9.82 5.63 33.28
CA SER A 68 10.97 6.15 32.51
C SER A 68 10.65 7.37 31.65
N SER A 69 10.64 8.56 32.26
CA SER A 69 10.57 9.84 31.52
C SER A 69 11.90 10.27 30.90
N GLU A 70 13.03 9.62 31.22
CA GLU A 70 14.38 10.10 30.88
C GLU A 70 15.16 9.24 29.86
N MET A 71 14.61 8.12 29.38
CA MET A 71 15.30 7.24 28.43
C MET A 71 14.40 6.87 27.23
N ASP A 72 14.13 7.81 26.31
CA ASP A 72 14.01 7.49 24.87
C ASP A 72 13.65 8.71 24.02
N GLN A 73 14.64 9.35 23.42
CA GLN A 73 14.43 10.26 22.28
C GLN A 73 14.71 9.58 20.94
N ASN A 74 15.24 8.35 20.94
CA ASN A 74 15.73 7.67 19.72
C ASN A 74 15.14 6.27 19.46
N ARG A 75 14.18 5.76 20.25
CA ARG A 75 13.64 4.41 20.03
C ARG A 75 12.12 4.34 20.02
N MET A 76 11.62 3.56 19.07
CA MET A 76 10.23 3.10 18.94
C MET A 76 9.98 1.80 19.74
N GLU A 77 10.77 1.49 20.75
CA GLU A 77 10.74 0.17 21.41
C GLU A 77 9.48 -0.06 22.29
N PHE A 78 8.56 0.91 22.35
CA PHE A 78 7.29 0.84 23.09
C PHE A 78 6.08 1.32 22.27
N LYS A 79 5.96 0.93 21.00
CA LYS A 79 4.94 1.46 20.08
C LYS A 79 3.83 0.48 19.69
N THR A 80 2.72 1.08 19.28
CA THR A 80 1.62 0.43 18.57
C THR A 80 2.13 -0.26 17.31
N PHE A 81 1.88 -1.56 17.16
CA PHE A 81 2.22 -2.36 16.00
C PHE A 81 0.97 -2.65 15.17
N SER A 82 1.10 -2.52 13.85
CA SER A 82 0.05 -2.81 12.90
C SER A 82 -0.02 -4.31 12.60
N CYS A 83 -1.21 -4.89 12.74
CA CYS A 83 -1.48 -6.28 12.41
C CYS A 83 -2.46 -6.35 11.25
N TYR A 84 -2.02 -6.94 10.13
CA TYR A 84 -2.87 -7.27 8.99
C TYR A 84 -3.42 -8.68 9.16
N ASP A 85 -4.12 -8.95 10.27
CA ASP A 85 -4.53 -10.32 10.68
C ASP A 85 -5.41 -11.02 9.62
N ASN A 86 -6.10 -10.22 8.81
CA ASN A 86 -6.89 -10.65 7.66
C ASN A 86 -6.06 -11.21 6.48
N PHE A 87 -4.79 -10.83 6.42
CA PHE A 87 -3.86 -11.24 5.38
C PHE A 87 -2.76 -12.16 5.91
N VAL A 88 -2.27 -11.93 7.12
CA VAL A 88 -1.16 -12.68 7.71
C VAL A 88 -1.37 -12.84 9.23
N PRO A 89 -1.30 -14.06 9.77
CA PRO A 89 -1.34 -14.26 11.21
C PRO A 89 -0.26 -13.43 11.91
N CYS A 90 -0.60 -12.76 13.00
CA CYS A 90 0.34 -11.98 13.79
C CYS A 90 0.20 -12.29 15.28
N ASN A 91 1.33 -12.39 15.98
CA ASN A 91 1.34 -12.51 17.43
C ASN A 91 1.01 -11.17 18.12
N ASN A 92 0.92 -11.18 19.46
CA ASN A 92 0.54 -9.99 20.25
C ASN A 92 1.58 -8.85 20.22
N CYS A 93 2.78 -9.11 19.70
CA CYS A 93 3.82 -8.10 19.50
C CYS A 93 3.90 -7.65 18.03
N GLY A 94 2.90 -7.99 17.21
CA GLY A 94 2.88 -7.64 15.79
C GLY A 94 3.96 -8.34 14.96
N ALA A 95 4.55 -9.44 15.42
CA ALA A 95 5.41 -10.25 14.55
C ALA A 95 4.55 -11.19 13.68
N PRO A 96 4.78 -11.24 12.36
CA PRO A 96 4.04 -12.11 11.45
C PRO A 96 4.42 -13.58 11.66
N ASP A 97 3.47 -14.48 11.42
CA ASP A 97 3.68 -15.92 11.32
C ASP A 97 3.16 -16.39 9.96
N HIS A 98 4.06 -16.45 8.98
CA HIS A 98 3.70 -16.79 7.60
C HIS A 98 3.37 -18.27 7.46
N THR A 99 2.23 -18.57 6.85
CA THR A 99 1.74 -19.93 6.60
C THR A 99 1.68 -20.20 5.10
N PRO A 100 1.64 -21.48 4.65
CA PRO A 100 1.44 -21.79 3.23
C PRO A 100 0.19 -21.14 2.63
N THR A 101 -0.88 -21.02 3.42
CA THR A 101 -2.07 -20.26 3.06
C THR A 101 -2.74 -19.66 4.29
N HIS A 102 -3.22 -18.43 4.14
CA HIS A 102 -4.09 -17.72 5.09
C HIS A 102 -5.27 -17.05 4.36
N TYR A 103 -5.59 -17.54 3.16
CA TYR A 103 -6.61 -16.98 2.27
C TYR A 103 -6.39 -15.48 1.98
N ALA A 104 -5.15 -15.00 2.01
CA ALA A 104 -4.79 -13.61 1.82
C ALA A 104 -5.18 -13.12 0.41
N LEU A 105 -4.95 -13.94 -0.63
CA LEU A 105 -5.34 -13.61 -2.01
C LEU A 105 -6.87 -13.59 -2.17
N GLN A 106 -7.57 -14.54 -1.54
CA GLN A 106 -9.03 -14.55 -1.53
C GLN A 106 -9.59 -13.33 -0.80
N HIS A 107 -8.97 -12.94 0.32
CA HIS A 107 -9.34 -11.71 1.01
C HIS A 107 -9.08 -10.49 0.12
N LEU A 108 -7.95 -10.41 -0.59
CA LEU A 108 -7.69 -9.31 -1.52
C LEU A 108 -8.78 -9.22 -2.58
N GLU A 109 -9.15 -10.33 -3.22
CA GLU A 109 -10.23 -10.36 -4.22
C GLU A 109 -11.55 -9.86 -3.65
N ARG A 110 -11.95 -10.37 -2.48
CA ARG A 110 -13.19 -9.99 -1.80
C ARG A 110 -13.20 -8.53 -1.38
N LEU A 111 -12.06 -7.99 -0.96
CA LEU A 111 -11.92 -6.58 -0.62
C LEU A 111 -12.14 -5.70 -1.87
N LEU A 112 -11.51 -6.03 -2.99
CA LEU A 112 -11.65 -5.28 -4.25
C LEU A 112 -13.08 -5.37 -4.81
N GLN A 113 -13.73 -6.53 -4.71
CA GLN A 113 -15.14 -6.71 -5.06
C GLN A 113 -16.05 -5.85 -4.16
N GLY A 114 -15.82 -5.89 -2.85
CA GLY A 114 -16.59 -5.14 -1.87
C GLY A 114 -16.49 -3.63 -2.07
N ILE A 115 -15.28 -3.11 -2.36
CA ILE A 115 -15.07 -1.69 -2.69
C ILE A 115 -15.84 -1.33 -3.97
N SER A 116 -15.70 -2.14 -5.03
CA SER A 116 -16.38 -1.90 -6.30
C SER A 116 -17.91 -1.88 -6.13
N GLN A 117 -18.46 -2.83 -5.38
CA GLN A 117 -19.89 -2.89 -5.09
C GLN A 117 -20.35 -1.68 -4.25
N ARG A 118 -19.59 -1.29 -3.22
CA ARG A 118 -19.93 -0.17 -2.36
C ARG A 118 -19.95 1.15 -3.12
N LEU A 119 -18.94 1.42 -3.96
CA LEU A 119 -18.90 2.64 -4.79
C LEU A 119 -20.04 2.67 -5.81
N ARG A 120 -20.47 1.51 -6.31
CA ARG A 120 -21.65 1.41 -7.19
C ARG A 120 -22.98 1.68 -6.50
N THR A 121 -23.09 1.47 -5.19
CA THR A 121 -24.36 1.67 -4.46
C THR A 121 -24.38 2.94 -3.62
N MET A 122 -23.23 3.57 -3.36
CA MET A 122 -23.11 4.79 -2.57
C MET A 122 -23.87 5.97 -3.19
N PRO A 123 -24.63 6.77 -2.43
CA PRO A 123 -25.31 7.95 -2.95
C PRO A 123 -24.34 8.92 -3.64
N ALA A 124 -24.74 9.55 -4.75
CA ALA A 124 -23.88 10.51 -5.47
C ALA A 124 -23.43 11.67 -4.58
N SER A 125 -24.26 12.08 -3.62
CA SER A 125 -23.95 13.11 -2.62
C SER A 125 -22.82 12.76 -1.66
N GLU A 126 -22.48 11.48 -1.50
CA GLU A 126 -21.34 11.04 -0.68
C GLU A 126 -20.03 10.93 -1.49
N LEU A 127 -20.13 10.85 -2.83
CA LEU A 127 -18.99 10.70 -3.73
C LEU A 127 -18.54 12.03 -4.33
N LEU A 128 -19.47 12.95 -4.52
CA LEU A 128 -19.21 14.26 -5.07
C LEU A 128 -19.01 15.26 -3.93
N PRO A 129 -18.08 16.20 -4.07
CA PRO A 129 -18.03 17.34 -3.16
C PRO A 129 -19.38 18.07 -3.18
N PRO A 130 -19.81 18.65 -2.04
CA PRO A 130 -21.04 19.43 -2.01
C PRO A 130 -20.98 20.52 -3.09
N ALA A 131 -22.03 20.64 -3.90
CA ALA A 131 -22.10 21.62 -4.98
C ALA A 131 -21.81 23.01 -4.41
N THR A 132 -20.65 23.57 -4.78
CA THR A 132 -20.36 24.97 -4.52
C THR A 132 -21.27 25.78 -5.42
N ASN A 133 -22.23 26.50 -4.83
CA ASN A 133 -22.93 27.58 -5.51
C ASN A 133 -21.94 28.73 -5.76
N GLU A 134 -20.94 28.53 -6.63
CA GLU A 134 -20.24 29.67 -7.21
C GLU A 134 -21.15 30.26 -8.29
N PRO A 135 -21.48 31.56 -8.21
CA PRO A 135 -22.26 32.19 -9.26
C PRO A 135 -21.46 32.13 -10.56
N SER A 136 -22.10 31.62 -11.60
CA SER A 136 -21.60 31.68 -12.98
C SER A 136 -21.12 33.11 -13.27
N PRO A 137 -19.97 33.32 -13.93
CA PRO A 137 -19.57 34.65 -14.33
C PRO A 137 -20.67 35.23 -15.24
N PRO A 138 -21.02 36.52 -15.10
CA PRO A 138 -22.06 37.12 -15.92
C PRO A 138 -21.65 37.00 -17.39
N THR A 139 -22.49 36.36 -18.19
CA THR A 139 -22.41 36.39 -19.64
C THR A 139 -22.54 37.85 -20.07
N GLU A 140 -21.50 38.37 -20.73
CA GLU A 140 -21.56 39.69 -21.36
C GLU A 140 -22.64 39.65 -22.46
N GLU A 141 -23.72 40.40 -22.27
CA GLU A 141 -24.73 40.65 -23.30
C GLU A 141 -24.10 41.48 -24.42
N ALA A 142 -23.70 40.81 -25.51
CA ALA A 142 -23.43 41.46 -26.78
C ALA A 142 -24.76 41.74 -27.49
N VAL A 143 -25.10 43.03 -27.59
CA VAL A 143 -26.19 43.53 -28.42
C VAL A 143 -25.82 43.36 -29.89
N THR A 144 -26.55 42.52 -30.63
CA THR A 144 -26.68 42.65 -32.09
C THR A 144 -28.05 42.18 -32.58
N ASP A 145 -28.63 43.01 -33.44
CA ASP A 145 -29.91 42.88 -34.13
C ASP A 145 -30.09 41.56 -34.90
N GLY A 146 -31.36 41.21 -35.12
CA GLY A 146 -31.81 39.90 -35.53
C GLY A 146 -31.46 39.44 -36.95
N ASP A 147 -31.48 38.12 -37.14
CA ASP A 147 -32.33 37.45 -38.13
C ASP A 147 -32.46 35.97 -37.75
N GLY A 148 -33.60 35.36 -38.08
CA GLY A 148 -33.97 34.03 -37.63
C GLY A 148 -33.11 32.90 -38.22
N LEU A 149 -32.56 32.04 -37.36
CA LEU A 149 -32.16 30.69 -37.72
C LEU A 149 -32.33 29.77 -36.51
N GLN A 150 -33.14 28.72 -36.69
CA GLN A 150 -33.28 27.63 -35.73
C GLN A 150 -31.95 26.89 -35.64
N THR A 151 -31.14 27.20 -34.63
CA THR A 151 -30.07 26.31 -34.19
C THR A 151 -30.70 25.21 -33.34
N GLN A 152 -30.55 23.97 -33.78
CA GLN A 152 -30.77 22.80 -32.95
C GLN A 152 -29.99 22.99 -31.66
N GLU A 153 -30.69 22.96 -30.54
CA GLU A 153 -30.10 22.64 -29.25
C GLU A 153 -29.51 21.24 -29.43
N GLU A 154 -28.21 21.17 -29.69
CA GLU A 154 -27.45 19.95 -29.43
C GLU A 154 -27.59 19.74 -27.93
N ASP A 155 -28.45 18.79 -27.56
CA ASP A 155 -28.50 18.21 -26.24
C ASP A 155 -27.06 17.78 -25.88
N ASP A 156 -26.36 18.64 -25.14
CA ASP A 156 -25.18 18.26 -24.38
C ASP A 156 -25.68 17.18 -23.41
N GLU A 157 -25.58 15.92 -23.83
CA GLU A 157 -25.84 14.74 -23.01
C GLU A 157 -24.96 14.81 -21.77
N ASP A 158 -25.49 15.46 -20.75
CA ASP A 158 -25.38 15.23 -19.33
C ASP A 158 -24.29 14.20 -18.98
N MET A 159 -23.02 14.60 -19.08
CA MET A 159 -21.87 13.81 -18.62
C MET A 159 -21.94 13.75 -17.11
N THR A 160 -22.76 12.83 -16.60
CA THR A 160 -22.90 12.59 -15.17
C THR A 160 -21.49 12.37 -14.58
N PRO A 161 -21.11 13.08 -13.51
CA PRO A 161 -19.73 13.07 -12.98
C PRO A 161 -19.28 11.70 -12.41
N LEU A 162 -20.13 10.68 -12.54
CA LEU A 162 -19.94 9.31 -12.06
C LEU A 162 -20.00 8.28 -13.22
N TRP A 163 -19.70 8.67 -14.45
CA TRP A 163 -19.67 7.78 -15.64
C TRP A 163 -18.85 6.50 -15.44
N TRP A 164 -17.84 6.51 -14.57
CA TRP A 164 -16.99 5.37 -14.24
C TRP A 164 -17.67 4.30 -13.37
N ARG A 165 -18.80 4.64 -12.73
CA ARG A 165 -19.42 3.86 -11.64
C ARG A 165 -19.87 2.48 -12.07
N GLU A 166 -20.61 2.36 -13.16
CA GLU A 166 -21.17 1.07 -13.59
C GLU A 166 -20.06 0.09 -14.04
N GLY A 167 -19.02 0.60 -14.69
CA GLY A 167 -17.88 -0.17 -15.19
C GLY A 167 -16.85 -0.57 -14.14
N LEU A 168 -16.89 -0.02 -12.92
CA LEU A 168 -15.84 -0.17 -11.91
C LEU A 168 -15.73 -1.61 -11.38
N ASN A 169 -14.71 -2.35 -11.79
CA ASN A 169 -14.42 -3.71 -11.30
C ASN A 169 -12.94 -3.83 -10.90
N LEU A 170 -12.62 -3.46 -9.66
CA LEU A 170 -11.23 -3.45 -9.19
C LEU A 170 -10.60 -4.84 -9.14
N ASP A 171 -11.37 -5.88 -8.85
CA ASP A 171 -10.90 -7.27 -8.84
C ASP A 171 -10.53 -7.79 -10.24
N LYS A 172 -11.06 -7.14 -11.29
CA LYS A 172 -10.79 -7.46 -12.70
C LYS A 172 -9.71 -6.57 -13.32
N ALA A 173 -9.26 -5.54 -12.62
CA ALA A 173 -8.20 -4.66 -13.10
C ALA A 173 -6.81 -5.31 -12.97
N HIS A 174 -5.85 -4.84 -13.77
CA HIS A 174 -4.43 -5.07 -13.48
C HIS A 174 -4.07 -4.45 -12.13
N LEU A 175 -3.21 -5.14 -11.37
CA LEU A 175 -2.87 -4.80 -10.00
C LEU A 175 -1.39 -4.45 -9.84
N VAL A 176 -1.15 -3.40 -9.08
CA VAL A 176 0.16 -3.10 -8.49
C VAL A 176 0.01 -3.22 -6.98
N LEU A 177 0.87 -4.01 -6.34
CA LEU A 177 0.84 -4.21 -4.90
C LEU A 177 2.04 -3.51 -4.25
N ILE A 178 1.78 -2.70 -3.23
CA ILE A 178 2.81 -1.92 -2.54
C ILE A 178 2.72 -2.20 -1.06
N GLY A 179 3.80 -2.73 -0.48
CA GLY A 179 3.96 -2.88 0.96
C GLY A 179 5.01 -1.90 1.46
N PHE A 180 4.66 -1.01 2.37
CA PHE A 180 5.60 -0.13 3.03
C PHE A 180 5.84 -0.57 4.47
N SER A 181 7.11 -0.64 4.89
CA SER A 181 7.48 -0.92 6.26
C SER A 181 6.84 -2.23 6.74
N LYS A 182 5.96 -2.17 7.74
CA LYS A 182 5.16 -3.30 8.20
C LYS A 182 4.32 -3.95 7.09
N GLY A 183 3.78 -3.19 6.15
CA GLY A 183 2.95 -3.71 5.05
C GLY A 183 3.65 -4.73 4.15
N CYS A 184 4.98 -4.75 4.12
CA CYS A 184 5.77 -5.77 3.40
C CYS A 184 5.45 -7.20 3.86
N VAL A 185 4.99 -7.40 5.10
CA VAL A 185 4.65 -8.74 5.60
C VAL A 185 3.46 -9.36 4.87
N VAL A 186 2.57 -8.54 4.31
CA VAL A 186 1.43 -8.99 3.48
C VAL A 186 1.94 -9.50 2.13
N LEU A 187 2.87 -8.76 1.50
CA LEU A 187 3.49 -9.21 0.26
C LEU A 187 4.26 -10.51 0.43
N ASN A 188 4.95 -10.67 1.57
CA ASN A 188 5.62 -11.91 1.93
C ASN A 188 4.61 -13.07 2.03
N GLN A 189 3.43 -12.86 2.62
CA GLN A 189 2.38 -13.88 2.70
C GLN A 189 1.83 -14.27 1.32
N PHE A 190 1.68 -13.30 0.41
CA PHE A 190 1.30 -13.62 -0.98
C PHE A 190 2.31 -14.53 -1.67
N ILE A 191 3.61 -14.38 -1.40
CA ILE A 191 4.63 -15.30 -1.96
C ILE A 191 4.41 -16.74 -1.47
N TYR A 192 4.07 -16.95 -0.20
CA TYR A 192 3.73 -18.28 0.32
C TYR A 192 2.50 -18.85 -0.40
N GLU A 193 1.47 -18.04 -0.57
CA GLU A 193 0.23 -18.46 -1.25
C GLU A 193 0.42 -18.72 -2.74
N PHE A 194 1.24 -17.94 -3.44
CA PHE A 194 1.61 -18.23 -4.82
C PHE A 194 2.26 -19.61 -4.93
N HIS A 195 3.17 -19.93 -4.00
CA HIS A 195 3.79 -21.24 -3.97
C HIS A 195 2.77 -22.34 -3.67
N TYR A 196 1.92 -22.15 -2.66
CA TYR A 196 0.85 -23.09 -2.32
C TYR A 196 -0.05 -23.39 -3.52
N LEU A 197 -0.54 -22.36 -4.22
CA LEU A 197 -1.39 -22.51 -5.40
C LEU A 197 -0.69 -23.27 -6.53
N LYS A 198 0.60 -22.98 -6.77
CA LYS A 198 1.35 -23.59 -7.86
C LYS A 198 1.90 -24.98 -7.57
N THR A 199 2.03 -25.39 -6.31
CA THR A 199 2.69 -26.67 -5.96
C THR A 199 1.82 -27.61 -5.15
N LEU A 200 0.96 -27.09 -4.27
CA LEU A 200 0.14 -27.91 -3.37
C LEU A 200 -1.30 -28.06 -3.86
N THR A 201 -1.82 -27.09 -4.62
CA THR A 201 -3.17 -27.15 -5.22
C THR A 201 -3.16 -26.77 -6.71
N PRO A 202 -2.36 -27.44 -7.56
CA PRO A 202 -2.18 -27.05 -8.96
C PRO A 202 -3.46 -27.16 -9.82
N ASP A 203 -4.44 -27.95 -9.39
CA ASP A 203 -5.73 -28.11 -10.07
C ASP A 203 -6.77 -27.05 -9.65
N ASP A 204 -6.46 -26.21 -8.65
CA ASP A 204 -7.31 -25.10 -8.21
C ASP A 204 -6.90 -23.77 -8.86
N ASP A 205 -7.55 -23.45 -9.98
CA ASP A 205 -7.34 -22.21 -10.72
C ASP A 205 -8.16 -21.02 -10.20
N THR A 206 -8.89 -21.17 -9.08
CA THR A 206 -9.84 -20.15 -8.61
C THR A 206 -9.16 -18.79 -8.41
N MET A 207 -7.99 -18.77 -7.76
CA MET A 207 -7.22 -17.55 -7.51
C MET A 207 -6.26 -17.17 -8.64
N MET A 208 -6.03 -18.05 -9.61
CA MET A 208 -5.05 -17.80 -10.67
C MET A 208 -5.42 -16.62 -11.57
N ARG A 209 -6.72 -16.32 -11.70
CA ARG A 209 -7.21 -15.13 -12.42
C ARG A 209 -6.81 -13.82 -11.74
N LEU A 210 -6.76 -13.79 -10.41
CA LEU A 210 -6.29 -12.63 -9.66
C LEU A 210 -4.76 -12.54 -9.75
N VAL A 211 -4.07 -13.66 -9.54
CA VAL A 211 -2.60 -13.72 -9.57
C VAL A 211 -2.06 -13.26 -10.93
N SER A 212 -2.68 -13.67 -12.04
CA SER A 212 -2.25 -13.25 -13.39
C SER A 212 -2.45 -11.76 -13.70
N ARG A 213 -3.24 -11.04 -12.88
CA ARG A 213 -3.45 -9.60 -13.01
C ARG A 213 -2.41 -8.77 -12.24
N ILE A 214 -1.66 -9.38 -11.32
CA ILE A 214 -0.60 -8.70 -10.57
C ILE A 214 0.56 -8.45 -11.51
N GLN A 215 0.82 -7.18 -11.83
CA GLN A 215 1.89 -6.76 -12.73
C GLN A 215 3.18 -6.46 -11.96
N ASP A 216 3.06 -5.73 -10.85
CA ASP A 216 4.22 -5.29 -10.07
C ASP A 216 3.98 -5.43 -8.56
N MET A 217 5.05 -5.74 -7.83
CA MET A 217 5.10 -5.77 -6.37
C MET A 217 6.27 -4.92 -5.87
N TYR A 218 5.97 -3.98 -4.97
CA TYR A 218 6.91 -3.03 -4.39
C TYR A 218 7.08 -3.29 -2.89
N TRP A 219 8.29 -3.68 -2.49
CA TRP A 219 8.71 -3.70 -1.09
C TRP A 219 9.41 -2.38 -0.78
N LEU A 220 8.73 -1.51 -0.04
CA LEU A 220 9.24 -0.19 0.37
C LEU A 220 9.72 -0.25 1.82
N ASP A 221 11.02 -0.34 1.99
CA ASP A 221 11.76 -0.29 3.25
C ASP A 221 11.20 -1.22 4.34
N GLY A 222 11.05 -2.49 3.97
CA GLY A 222 10.41 -3.52 4.79
C GLY A 222 11.09 -3.76 6.14
N GLY A 223 10.27 -3.83 7.19
CA GLY A 223 10.70 -4.09 8.56
C GLY A 223 9.53 -4.48 9.46
N HIS A 224 9.78 -5.25 10.52
CA HIS A 224 8.79 -5.57 11.56
C HIS A 224 9.47 -5.96 12.87
N ALA A 225 8.70 -6.08 13.95
CA ALA A 225 9.17 -6.45 15.30
C ALA A 225 9.64 -7.91 15.46
N GLY A 226 9.70 -8.70 14.38
CA GLY A 226 10.13 -10.09 14.41
C GLY A 226 11.62 -10.22 14.12
N GLY A 227 12.25 -11.31 14.60
CA GLY A 227 13.69 -11.52 14.49
C GLY A 227 14.19 -12.22 13.21
N LYS A 228 13.30 -12.49 12.26
CA LYS A 228 13.58 -13.23 11.01
C LYS A 228 12.46 -13.05 10.00
N ASN A 229 12.70 -13.46 8.75
CA ASN A 229 11.73 -13.49 7.66
C ASN A 229 11.16 -12.10 7.34
N THR A 230 11.96 -11.05 7.56
CA THR A 230 11.63 -9.71 7.06
C THR A 230 11.64 -9.70 5.53
N TRP A 231 12.57 -10.45 4.93
CA TRP A 231 12.60 -10.75 3.50
C TRP A 231 12.63 -12.26 3.28
N ILE A 232 11.93 -12.74 2.24
CA ILE A 232 11.86 -14.17 1.94
C ILE A 232 13.21 -14.66 1.40
N THR A 233 13.77 -15.70 2.01
CA THR A 233 15.05 -16.29 1.56
C THR A 233 14.91 -17.72 1.04
N SER A 234 13.70 -18.30 1.11
CA SER A 234 13.43 -19.64 0.64
C SER A 234 13.49 -19.73 -0.88
N ARG A 235 14.35 -20.61 -1.41
CA ARG A 235 14.53 -20.80 -2.85
C ARG A 235 13.27 -21.25 -3.58
N SER A 236 12.53 -22.22 -3.03
CA SER A 236 11.34 -22.76 -3.68
C SER A 236 10.23 -21.71 -3.84
N LEU A 237 10.08 -20.82 -2.85
CA LEU A 237 9.15 -19.70 -2.90
C LEU A 237 9.53 -18.69 -3.99
N LEU A 238 10.81 -18.30 -4.04
CA LEU A 238 11.30 -17.32 -5.01
C LEU A 238 11.35 -17.87 -6.44
N GLU A 239 11.56 -19.17 -6.62
CA GLU A 239 11.42 -19.85 -7.90
C GLU A 239 9.97 -19.78 -8.41
N THR A 240 8.97 -19.96 -7.54
CA THR A 240 7.58 -19.75 -7.93
C THR A 240 7.32 -18.29 -8.31
N LEU A 241 7.74 -17.33 -7.47
CA LEU A 241 7.55 -15.91 -7.76
C LEU A 241 8.18 -15.52 -9.10
N THR A 242 9.38 -16.02 -9.39
CA THR A 242 10.09 -15.75 -10.66
C THR A 242 9.29 -16.24 -11.87
N ARG A 243 8.68 -17.43 -11.80
CA ARG A 243 7.88 -18.00 -12.89
C ARG A 243 6.58 -17.24 -13.16
N LEU A 244 6.09 -16.44 -12.20
CA LEU A 244 4.89 -15.62 -12.40
C LEU A 244 5.16 -14.39 -13.27
N GLY A 245 6.42 -14.00 -13.47
CA GLY A 245 6.77 -12.85 -14.33
C GLY A 245 6.36 -11.49 -13.76
N ILE A 246 6.06 -11.40 -12.46
CA ILE A 246 5.71 -10.16 -11.75
C ILE A 246 6.95 -9.27 -11.64
N GLY A 247 6.83 -7.98 -11.94
CA GLY A 247 7.85 -6.96 -11.72
C GLY A 247 8.14 -6.78 -10.23
N ILE A 248 9.40 -6.98 -9.81
CA ILE A 248 9.79 -6.93 -8.41
C ILE A 248 10.61 -5.66 -8.14
N HIS A 249 10.13 -4.83 -7.23
CA HIS A 249 10.77 -3.56 -6.89
C HIS A 249 11.15 -3.55 -5.42
N ILE A 250 12.45 -3.44 -5.15
CA ILE A 250 13.06 -3.47 -3.82
C ILE A 250 13.61 -2.08 -3.52
N HIS A 251 12.96 -1.36 -2.61
CA HIS A 251 13.40 -0.05 -2.17
C HIS A 251 13.77 -0.14 -0.70
N VAL A 252 14.97 0.30 -0.34
CA VAL A 252 15.45 0.27 1.05
C VAL A 252 16.14 1.56 1.42
N THR A 253 16.19 1.85 2.71
CA THR A 253 16.92 2.99 3.28
C THR A 253 17.91 2.49 4.34
N PRO A 254 18.95 3.28 4.68
CA PRO A 254 19.84 2.98 5.80
C PRO A 254 19.11 2.69 7.12
N TYR A 255 17.91 3.24 7.33
CA TYR A 255 17.12 2.99 8.54
C TYR A 255 16.83 1.51 8.78
N GLN A 256 16.58 0.73 7.73
CA GLN A 256 16.36 -0.72 7.86
C GLN A 256 17.66 -1.50 7.65
N VAL A 257 18.37 -1.26 6.55
CA VAL A 257 19.49 -2.15 6.15
C VAL A 257 20.81 -1.83 6.83
N HIS A 258 20.96 -0.69 7.50
CA HIS A 258 22.14 -0.37 8.31
C HIS A 258 21.85 -0.46 9.82
N ASP A 259 20.69 -0.98 10.23
CA ASP A 259 20.37 -1.19 11.65
C ASP A 259 21.22 -2.33 12.24
N GLU A 260 22.22 -1.97 13.05
CA GLU A 260 23.12 -2.92 13.72
C GLU A 260 22.42 -3.82 14.73
N ARG A 261 21.25 -3.43 15.25
CA ARG A 261 20.45 -4.24 16.20
C ARG A 261 19.58 -5.24 15.48
N ARG A 262 19.24 -4.98 14.22
CA ARG A 262 18.44 -5.86 13.35
C ARG A 262 19.23 -6.31 12.12
N PRO A 263 20.44 -6.90 12.29
CA PRO A 263 21.35 -7.18 11.18
C PRO A 263 20.83 -8.24 10.21
N TRP A 264 19.80 -9.02 10.59
CA TRP A 264 19.15 -9.97 9.69
C TRP A 264 18.45 -9.27 8.53
N ILE A 265 17.93 -8.06 8.71
CA ILE A 265 17.18 -7.34 7.65
C ILE A 265 18.06 -7.15 6.42
N ARG A 266 19.28 -6.64 6.60
CA ARG A 266 20.26 -6.50 5.52
C ARG A 266 20.64 -7.83 4.89
N LYS A 267 20.86 -8.86 5.71
CA LYS A 267 21.29 -10.18 5.25
C LYS A 267 20.21 -10.85 4.41
N GLU A 268 18.97 -10.82 4.89
CA GLU A 268 17.80 -11.39 4.21
C GLU A 268 17.45 -10.60 2.95
N GLU A 269 17.45 -9.27 3.00
CA GLU A 269 17.20 -8.42 1.83
C GLU A 269 18.20 -8.69 0.71
N LYS A 270 19.49 -8.72 1.04
CA LYS A 270 20.55 -9.04 0.07
C LYS A 270 20.33 -10.44 -0.52
N ALA A 271 20.01 -11.42 0.31
CA ALA A 271 19.74 -12.78 -0.14
C ALA A 271 18.52 -12.88 -1.06
N PHE A 272 17.43 -12.18 -0.73
CA PHE A 272 16.20 -12.08 -1.53
C PHE A 272 16.50 -11.50 -2.91
N GLY A 273 17.12 -10.32 -2.97
CA GLY A 273 17.46 -9.66 -4.24
C GLY A 273 18.46 -10.45 -5.07
N ASP A 274 19.51 -11.02 -4.46
CA ASP A 274 20.53 -11.79 -5.18
C ASP A 274 20.01 -13.12 -5.71
N LEU A 275 19.10 -13.77 -4.98
CA LEU A 275 18.50 -15.03 -5.44
C LEU A 275 17.51 -14.78 -6.58
N LEU A 276 16.63 -13.78 -6.47
CA LEU A 276 15.72 -13.43 -7.56
C LEU A 276 16.46 -13.04 -8.86
N ARG A 277 17.54 -12.24 -8.75
CA ARG A 277 18.40 -11.92 -9.91
C ARG A 277 19.02 -13.16 -10.53
N ARG A 278 19.53 -14.11 -9.72
CA ARG A 278 20.09 -15.39 -10.21
C ARG A 278 19.06 -16.30 -10.86
N LEU A 279 17.81 -16.24 -10.41
CA LEU A 279 16.69 -17.00 -10.99
C LEU A 279 16.15 -16.36 -12.28
N GLY A 280 16.58 -15.14 -12.62
CA GLY A 280 16.15 -14.42 -13.83
C GLY A 280 14.86 -13.62 -13.66
N ALA A 281 14.47 -13.29 -12.43
CA ALA A 281 13.29 -12.46 -12.17
C ALA A 281 13.52 -11.00 -12.60
N PRO A 282 12.47 -10.28 -13.05
CA PRO A 282 12.56 -8.85 -13.37
C PRO A 282 12.64 -8.01 -12.09
N VAL A 283 13.85 -7.81 -11.57
CA VAL A 283 14.09 -7.16 -10.27
C VAL A 283 14.78 -5.80 -10.43
N HIS A 284 14.21 -4.77 -9.83
CA HIS A 284 14.82 -3.47 -9.65
C HIS A 284 15.09 -3.22 -8.17
N ARG A 285 16.34 -2.89 -7.81
CA ARG A 285 16.74 -2.61 -6.43
C ARG A 285 17.33 -1.21 -6.32
N THR A 286 16.81 -0.42 -5.38
CA THR A 286 17.30 0.93 -5.08
C THR A 286 17.54 1.11 -3.59
N LEU A 287 18.76 1.55 -3.23
CA LEU A 287 19.09 2.05 -1.88
C LEU A 287 18.94 3.58 -1.89
N HIS A 288 17.96 4.08 -1.16
CA HIS A 288 17.67 5.51 -1.07
C HIS A 288 18.47 6.15 0.07
N PHE A 289 18.84 7.41 -0.10
CA PHE A 289 19.42 8.24 0.96
C PHE A 289 20.71 7.65 1.59
N GLU A 290 21.53 6.93 0.81
CA GLU A 290 22.74 6.25 1.30
C GLU A 290 23.69 7.17 2.10
N ASN A 291 23.78 8.44 1.71
CA ASN A 291 24.64 9.44 2.35
C ASN A 291 23.96 10.22 3.49
N GLN A 292 22.73 9.86 3.87
CA GLN A 292 22.00 10.52 4.96
C GLN A 292 22.02 9.67 6.23
N VAL A 293 21.83 10.32 7.38
CA VAL A 293 21.73 9.64 8.67
C VAL A 293 20.46 8.79 8.70
N ALA A 294 20.61 7.52 9.06
CA ALA A 294 19.51 6.58 9.25
C ALA A 294 18.51 7.15 10.27
N SER A 295 17.29 7.40 9.82
CA SER A 295 16.24 7.98 10.65
C SER A 295 14.85 7.52 10.23
N LEU A 296 13.89 7.64 11.15
CA LEU A 296 12.50 7.37 10.82
C LEU A 296 11.96 8.35 9.76
N TYR A 297 12.55 9.55 9.66
CA TYR A 297 12.23 10.48 8.58
C TYR A 297 12.62 9.90 7.21
N THR A 298 13.86 9.44 7.05
CA THR A 298 14.33 8.82 5.79
C THR A 298 13.56 7.54 5.46
N HIS A 299 13.14 6.79 6.48
CA HIS A 299 12.28 5.62 6.33
C HIS A 299 10.97 5.97 5.63
N PHE A 300 10.26 7.01 6.08
CA PHE A 300 9.04 7.45 5.42
C PHE A 300 9.29 8.17 4.09
N GLU A 301 10.39 8.93 3.99
CA GLU A 301 10.72 9.70 2.78
C GLU A 301 10.90 8.80 1.54
N VAL A 302 11.11 7.49 1.73
CA VAL A 302 11.08 6.50 0.63
C VAL A 302 9.75 6.54 -0.13
N LEU A 303 8.63 6.86 0.53
CA LEU A 303 7.31 7.00 -0.09
C LEU A 303 7.30 8.11 -1.14
N ASN A 304 8.10 9.18 -0.95
CA ASN A 304 8.25 10.24 -1.94
C ASN A 304 9.28 9.90 -3.04
N ALA A 305 10.25 9.03 -2.76
CA ALA A 305 11.38 8.81 -3.65
C ALA A 305 11.20 7.61 -4.59
N PHE A 306 10.42 6.59 -4.19
CA PHE A 306 10.48 5.28 -4.84
C PHE A 306 10.08 5.28 -6.33
N ARG A 307 9.17 6.17 -6.75
CA ARG A 307 8.77 6.32 -8.16
C ARG A 307 9.55 7.37 -8.92
N GLN A 308 10.23 8.30 -8.23
CA GLN A 308 11.13 9.24 -8.88
C GLN A 308 12.40 8.54 -9.39
N ALA A 309 12.85 7.49 -8.70
CA ALA A 309 13.97 6.66 -9.11
C ALA A 309 13.68 5.73 -10.31
N ALA A 310 12.43 5.67 -10.80
CA ALA A 310 12.00 4.80 -11.89
C ALA A 310 11.86 5.54 -13.25
N LYS A 311 12.33 6.79 -13.34
CA LYS A 311 12.45 7.56 -14.59
C LYS A 311 13.85 7.53 -15.14
#